data_AF-A0A3M1A4G5-F1
#
_entry.id   AF-A0A3M1A4G5-F1
#
_cell.length_a   1.000
_cell.length_b   1.000
_cell.length_c   1.000
_cell.angle_alpha   90.00
_cell.angle_beta   90.00
_cell.angle_gamma   90.00
#
_symmetry.space_group_name_H-M   'P 1'
#
loop_
_entity.id
_entity.type
_entity.pdbx_description
1 polymer ?
#
loop_
_entity_poly.entity_id
_entity_poly.type
_entity_poly.pdbx_seq_one_letter_code
_entity_poly.pdbx_strand_id
1 'polypeptide(L)'
;MMRDIFASDRLDERFTQLLEDGDPRLRLYVYRLDAAGRKIRPALLVGRPTPDLCEHLRLAHGGGAFAVMIRRGAMMELSGVIRIGVPHQHLA
;
A
#
# COMPACT_ATOMS: atom_id res chain seq x y z
N MET A 1 -16.81 0.89 -0.40
CA MET A 1 -15.70 1.80 -0.02
C MET A 1 -14.48 0.93 0.34
N MET A 2 -13.27 1.25 -0.12
CA MET A 2 -12.08 0.49 0.31
C MET A 2 -11.80 0.76 1.79
N ARG A 3 -11.45 -0.28 2.54
CA ARG A 3 -11.17 -0.18 3.99
C ARG A 3 -9.80 0.48 4.20
N ASP A 4 -9.67 1.30 5.23
CA ASP A 4 -8.37 1.73 5.71
C ASP A 4 -7.70 0.55 6.42
N ILE A 5 -6.48 0.20 6.01
CA ILE A 5 -5.74 -0.94 6.52
C ILE A 5 -5.29 -0.69 7.96
N PHE A 6 -4.86 0.54 8.28
CA PHE A 6 -4.32 0.89 9.61
C PHE A 6 -5.41 1.28 10.61
N ALA A 7 -6.67 1.33 10.19
CA ALA A 7 -7.80 1.54 11.09
C ALA A 7 -8.32 0.24 11.75
N SER A 8 -7.67 -0.90 11.48
CA SER A 8 -8.05 -2.20 12.04
C SER A 8 -6.80 -3.01 12.33
N ASP A 9 -6.57 -3.32 13.62
CA ASP A 9 -5.41 -4.10 14.08
C ASP A 9 -5.26 -5.41 13.29
N ARG A 10 -6.38 -6.11 13.03
CA ARG A 10 -6.38 -7.34 12.23
C ARG A 10 -5.92 -7.13 10.79
N LEU A 11 -6.26 -6.00 10.17
CA LEU A 11 -5.83 -5.70 8.80
C LEU A 11 -4.38 -5.23 8.76
N ASP A 12 -3.95 -4.47 9.76
CA ASP A 12 -2.57 -4.03 9.93
C ASP A 12 -1.61 -5.20 10.14
N GLU A 13 -1.93 -6.09 11.08
CA GLU A 13 -1.19 -7.33 11.31
C GLU A 13 -1.12 -8.19 10.04
N ARG A 14 -2.26 -8.39 9.36
CA ARG A 14 -2.29 -9.17 8.10
C ARG A 14 -1.46 -8.50 7.02
N PHE A 15 -1.50 -7.18 6.92
CA PHE A 15 -0.72 -6.44 5.95
C PHE A 15 0.78 -6.61 6.22
N THR A 16 1.22 -6.41 7.46
CA THR A 16 2.62 -6.61 7.89
C THR A 16 3.10 -8.03 7.58
N GLN A 17 2.32 -9.05 7.95
CA GLN A 17 2.64 -10.46 7.63
C GLN A 17 2.81 -10.69 6.12
N LEU A 18 1.95 -10.08 5.29
CA LEU A 18 2.03 -10.24 3.83
C LEU A 18 3.20 -9.48 3.21
N LEU A 19 3.71 -8.41 3.84
CA LEU A 19 4.90 -7.71 3.38
C LEU A 19 6.19 -8.52 3.62
N GLU A 20 6.19 -9.36 4.66
CA GLU A 20 7.30 -10.23 5.04
C GLU A 20 7.21 -11.65 4.44
N ASP A 21 6.04 -12.04 3.91
CA ASP A 21 5.81 -13.36 3.33
C ASP A 21 6.64 -13.57 2.05
N GLY A 22 7.57 -14.52 2.12
CA GLY A 22 8.49 -14.88 1.03
C GLY A 22 7.88 -15.71 -0.09
N ASP A 23 6.57 -16.01 -0.09
CA ASP A 23 5.93 -16.78 -1.15
C ASP A 23 6.10 -16.10 -2.53
N PRO A 24 6.76 -16.75 -3.50
CA PRO A 24 7.03 -16.17 -4.82
C PRO A 24 5.76 -15.89 -5.64
N ARG A 25 4.60 -16.41 -5.24
CA ARG A 25 3.28 -16.19 -5.86
C ARG A 25 2.62 -14.90 -5.40
N LEU A 26 3.12 -14.26 -4.34
CA LEU A 26 2.59 -13.00 -3.87
C LEU A 26 2.92 -11.85 -4.83
N ARG A 27 1.89 -11.05 -5.13
CA ARG A 27 2.01 -9.85 -5.95
C ARG A 27 1.30 -8.69 -5.29
N LEU A 28 2.05 -7.63 -5.07
CA LEU A 28 1.62 -6.34 -4.59
C LEU A 28 1.36 -5.42 -5.79
N TYR A 29 0.25 -4.68 -5.71
CA TYR A 29 -0.09 -3.58 -6.61
C TYR A 29 -0.41 -2.34 -5.78
N VAL A 30 0.18 -1.21 -6.15
CA VAL A 30 -0.07 0.07 -5.49
C VAL A 30 -0.52 1.09 -6.50
N TYR A 31 -1.61 1.78 -6.19
CA TYR A 31 -2.18 2.85 -7.01
C TYR A 31 -2.26 4.13 -6.19
N ARG A 32 -1.97 5.27 -6.82
CA ARG A 32 -2.36 6.57 -6.25
C ARG A 32 -3.88 6.70 -6.30
N LEU A 33 -4.44 7.36 -5.30
CA LEU A 33 -5.85 7.77 -5.30
C LEU A 33 -5.99 9.24 -5.70
N ASP A 34 -7.00 9.55 -6.50
CA ASP A 34 -7.41 10.93 -6.75
C ASP A 34 -8.22 11.50 -5.57
N ALA A 35 -8.61 12.78 -5.66
CA ALA A 35 -9.39 13.45 -4.62
C ALA A 35 -10.76 12.80 -4.36
N ALA A 36 -11.29 12.04 -5.33
CA ALA A 36 -12.53 11.29 -5.20
C ALA A 36 -12.31 9.85 -4.69
N GLY A 37 -11.08 9.47 -4.36
CA GLY A 37 -10.73 8.13 -3.88
C GLY A 37 -10.66 7.07 -4.98
N ARG A 38 -10.55 7.46 -6.25
CA ARG A 38 -10.46 6.55 -7.40
C ARG A 38 -8.99 6.26 -7.73
N LYS A 39 -8.71 5.03 -8.14
CA LYS A 39 -7.36 4.60 -8.56
C LYS A 39 -6.95 5.33 -9.83
N ILE A 40 -5.84 6.05 -9.76
CA ILE A 40 -5.16 6.59 -10.94
C ILE A 40 -4.38 5.43 -11.58
N ARG A 41 -4.50 5.29 -12.91
CA ARG A 41 -3.78 4.25 -13.67
C ARG A 41 -2.65 4.87 -14.50
N PRO A 42 -1.55 4.14 -14.76
CA PRO A 42 -1.26 2.77 -14.31
C PRO A 42 -0.92 2.68 -12.80
N ALA A 43 -0.71 1.47 -12.30
CA ALA A 43 -0.20 1.27 -10.94
C ALA A 43 1.18 1.96 -10.79
N LEU A 44 1.43 2.56 -9.62
CA LEU A 44 2.74 3.11 -9.27
C LEU A 44 3.77 2.00 -9.08
N LEU A 45 3.37 0.92 -8.42
CA LEU A 45 4.22 -0.23 -8.13
C LEU A 45 3.48 -1.52 -8.44
N VAL A 46 4.19 -2.44 -9.08
CA VAL A 46 3.77 -3.83 -9.28
C VAL A 46 4.97 -4.72 -9.00
N GLY A 47 4.86 -5.63 -8.03
CA GLY A 47 6.02 -6.42 -7.64
C GLY A 47 5.73 -7.42 -6.53
N ARG A 48 6.80 -7.94 -5.93
CA ARG A 48 6.68 -8.69 -4.67
C ARG A 48 6.38 -7.72 -3.52
N PRO A 49 5.61 -8.12 -2.50
CA PRO A 49 5.55 -7.38 -1.26
C PRO A 49 6.95 -7.15 -0.67
N THR A 50 7.13 -6.05 0.04
CA THR A 50 8.39 -5.69 0.70
C THR A 50 8.09 -4.97 2.01
N PRO A 51 8.83 -5.25 3.10
CA PRO A 51 8.65 -4.56 4.39
C PRO A 51 8.83 -3.03 4.28
N ASP A 52 9.68 -2.57 3.36
CA ASP A 52 10.02 -1.15 3.20
C ASP A 52 8.98 -0.36 2.40
N LEU A 53 7.84 -0.96 2.07
CA LEU A 53 6.85 -0.38 1.17
C LEU A 53 6.39 1.02 1.62
N CYS A 54 6.07 1.19 2.89
CA CYS A 54 5.57 2.47 3.41
C CYS A 54 6.65 3.56 3.36
N GLU A 55 7.90 3.21 3.66
CA GLU A 55 9.02 4.14 3.57
C GLU A 55 9.30 4.51 2.11
N HIS A 56 9.32 3.52 1.22
CA HIS A 56 9.48 3.75 -0.21
C HIS A 56 8.39 4.68 -0.77
N LEU A 57 7.12 4.44 -0.43
CA LEU A 57 6.01 5.31 -0.86
C LEU A 57 6.11 6.73 -0.29
N ARG A 58 6.65 6.88 0.92
CA ARG A 58 6.91 8.20 1.52
C ARG A 58 8.01 8.94 0.76
N LEU A 59 9.17 8.29 0.56
CA LEU A 59 10.36 8.93 0.01
C LEU A 59 10.26 9.13 -1.51
N ALA A 60 9.84 8.11 -2.26
CA ALA A 60 9.80 8.15 -3.73
C ALA A 60 8.54 8.84 -4.27
N HIS A 61 7.45 8.86 -3.49
CA HIS A 61 6.15 9.36 -3.96
C HIS A 61 5.54 10.45 -3.08
N GLY A 62 6.25 10.95 -2.06
CA GLY A 62 5.78 12.06 -1.23
C GLY A 62 4.52 11.75 -0.43
N GLY A 63 4.30 10.47 -0.05
CA GLY A 63 3.16 10.05 0.76
C GLY A 63 1.79 10.29 0.10
N GLY A 64 0.76 10.42 0.93
CA GLY A 64 -0.64 10.56 0.52
C GLY A 64 -1.46 9.27 0.67
N ALA A 65 -2.55 9.18 -0.09
CA ALA A 65 -3.46 8.03 -0.06
C ALA A 65 -3.16 7.07 -1.21
N PHE A 66 -2.95 5.80 -0.86
CA PHE A 66 -2.64 4.74 -1.81
C PHE A 66 -3.60 3.58 -1.67
N ALA A 67 -4.14 3.10 -2.79
CA ALA A 67 -4.82 1.82 -2.83
C ALA A 67 -3.79 0.70 -2.99
N VAL A 68 -3.79 -0.21 -2.03
CA VAL A 68 -2.93 -1.38 -1.98
C VAL A 68 -3.76 -2.64 -2.24
N MET A 69 -3.21 -3.53 -3.07
CA MET A 69 -3.78 -4.84 -3.32
C MET A 69 -2.68 -5.89 -3.28
N ILE A 70 -2.85 -6.92 -2.46
CA ILE A 70 -1.95 -8.07 -2.38
C ILE A 70 -2.72 -9.32 -2.80
N ARG A 71 -2.17 -10.05 -3.77
CA ARG A 71 -2.75 -11.28 -4.30
C ARG A 71 -1.76 -12.43 -4.19
N ARG A 72 -2.27 -13.63 -3.98
CA ARG A 72 -1.53 -14.90 -4.11
C ARG A 72 -2.06 -15.65 -5.32
N GLY A 73 -1.38 -15.51 -6.46
CA GLY A 73 -1.92 -15.97 -7.75
C GLY A 73 -3.27 -15.31 -8.08
N ALA A 74 -4.33 -16.10 -8.17
CA ALA A 74 -5.69 -15.62 -8.46
C ALA A 74 -6.45 -15.13 -7.21
N MET A 75 -5.97 -15.47 -6.00
CA MET A 75 -6.64 -15.16 -4.74
C MET A 75 -6.29 -13.74 -4.25
N MET A 76 -7.29 -12.99 -3.79
CA MET A 76 -7.07 -11.72 -3.08
C MET A 76 -6.78 -12.00 -1.61
N GLU A 77 -5.59 -11.64 -1.15
CA GLU A 77 -5.20 -11.79 0.25
C GLU A 77 -5.60 -10.56 1.06
N LEU A 78 -5.39 -9.37 0.47
CA LEU A 78 -5.67 -8.10 1.11
C LEU A 78 -5.90 -7.02 0.06
N SER A 79 -6.87 -6.13 0.31
CA SER A 79 -7.09 -4.95 -0.50
C SER A 79 -7.64 -3.83 0.38
N GLY A 80 -6.99 -2.67 0.35
CA GLY A 80 -7.37 -1.54 1.19
C GLY A 80 -6.60 -0.27 0.85
N VAL A 81 -6.85 0.78 1.62
CA VAL A 81 -6.16 2.06 1.51
C VAL A 81 -5.15 2.17 2.63
N ILE A 82 -3.94 2.63 2.31
CA ILE A 82 -3.00 3.15 3.29
C ILE A 82 -2.86 4.66 3.10
N ARG A 83 -2.68 5.38 4.21
CA ARG A 83 -2.45 6.82 4.23
C ARG A 83 -1.10 7.06 4.87
N ILE A 84 -0.19 7.67 4.12
CA ILE A 84 1.18 7.90 4.55
C ILE A 84 1.39 9.40 4.69
N GLY A 85 1.64 9.85 5.91
CA GLY A 85 2.10 11.22 6.16
C GLY A 85 3.51 11.42 5.62
N VAL A 86 3.77 12.61 5.06
CA VAL A 86 5.13 13.11 4.83
C VAL A 86 5.60 13.87 6.05
N PRO A 87 6.87 13.73 6.47
CA PRO A 87 7.42 14.57 7.50
C PRO A 87 7.35 16.02 7.02
N HIS A 88 6.81 16.90 7.86
CA HIS A 88 6.86 18.34 7.64
C HIS A 88 8.33 18.74 7.62
N GLN A 89 8.92 18.87 6.43
CA GLN A 89 10.16 19.61 6.30
C GLN A 89 9.82 21.05 6.68
N HIS A 90 10.42 21.54 7.76
CA HIS A 90 10.52 22.97 8.01
C HIS A 90 11.02 23.61 6.71
N LEU A 91 10.16 24.39 6.06
CA LEU A 91 10.60 25.39 5.09
C LEU A 91 11.54 26.31 5.88
N ALA A 92 12.84 26.14 5.68
CA ALA A 92 13.85 27.12 6.03
C ALA A 92 13.84 28.25 4.99
#